data_AF-U4UMV1-F1
#
_entry.id   AF-U4UMV1-F1
#
_cell.length_a   1.000
_cell.length_b   1.000
_cell.length_c   1.000
_cell.angle_alpha   90.00
_cell.angle_beta   90.00
_cell.angle_gamma   90.00
#
_symmetry.space_group_name_H-M   'P 1'
#
loop_
_entity.id
_entity.type
_entity.pdbx_description
1 polymer ?
#
loop_
_entity_poly.entity_id
_entity_poly.type
_entity_poly.pdbx_seq_one_letter_code
_entity_poly.pdbx_strand_id
1 'polypeptide(L)'
;MGLAELSFCLLLLSLSGSNAKTTCDYQNRAIFCSVDISSNYDIYLNIQALPLMYNVTYYKVEVFKIKGGSNILLDVRMLKAGLEPELSFEFITYNDEGYYFFQISAVNDICPEDACLKSISATIYIRRRYPPLVIGIVGASFLIPCILFMFHMWNRRNQPVDKNEEAQSTIYLVYSQTPEKHYLIVKALEKSLKNLAKVQIVSNISEASHIIYICGTHIFQPDPIVHKHLVIEANRAISSVEILVVCLPYSTKEMPPYLKKCLRFNLMEDFEKLIHLFCCDVDFSSHTQYGELDAQVKAAQIHTEPKKIILNMPVIIVTEQSDTEPEPKEADVLL
;
A
#
# COMPACT_ATOMS: atom_id res chain seq x y z
N MET A 1 11.43 -29.48 -42.92
CA MET A 1 12.14 -30.67 -42.39
C MET A 1 11.36 -31.15 -41.18
N GLY A 2 10.76 -32.34 -41.12
CA GLY A 2 10.74 -33.45 -42.07
C GLY A 2 9.39 -34.19 -42.00
N LEU A 3 8.86 -34.47 -43.19
CA LEU A 3 7.81 -35.44 -43.46
C LEU A 3 8.52 -36.78 -43.67
N ALA A 4 8.67 -37.61 -42.63
CA ALA A 4 9.28 -38.93 -42.78
C ALA A 4 9.02 -39.90 -41.61
N GLU A 5 7.81 -39.98 -41.03
CA GLU A 5 7.51 -41.09 -40.08
C GLU A 5 6.11 -41.72 -40.19
N LEU A 6 5.32 -41.39 -41.22
CA LEU A 6 3.98 -41.97 -41.40
C LEU A 6 3.91 -43.25 -42.24
N SER A 7 5.05 -43.81 -42.67
CA SER A 7 5.05 -44.97 -43.60
C SER A 7 5.43 -46.31 -42.96
N PHE A 8 5.80 -46.37 -41.69
CA PHE A 8 6.38 -47.60 -41.12
C PHE A 8 5.41 -48.51 -40.33
N CYS A 9 4.21 -48.02 -39.96
CA CYS A 9 3.23 -48.85 -39.23
C CYS A 9 2.32 -49.72 -40.12
N LEU A 10 2.29 -49.48 -41.44
CA LEU A 10 1.40 -50.21 -42.37
C LEU A 10 1.98 -51.53 -42.89
N LEU A 11 3.20 -51.90 -42.48
CA LEU A 11 3.94 -53.03 -43.07
C LEU A 11 4.03 -54.30 -42.20
N LEU A 12 3.44 -54.33 -41.00
CA LEU A 12 3.50 -55.50 -40.10
C LEU A 12 2.22 -56.37 -40.04
N LEU A 13 1.17 -56.07 -40.83
CA LEU A 13 -0.08 -56.84 -40.81
C LEU A 13 -0.33 -57.72 -42.05
N SER A 14 0.70 -57.98 -42.86
CA SER A 14 0.63 -58.97 -43.93
C SER A 14 1.69 -60.04 -43.70
N LEU A 15 1.38 -61.03 -42.86
CA LEU A 15 1.94 -62.38 -42.85
C LEU A 15 1.39 -63.15 -41.64
N SER A 16 0.15 -63.63 -41.75
CA SER A 16 -0.24 -64.92 -41.15
C SER A 16 -1.57 -65.37 -41.75
N GLY A 17 -1.49 -65.87 -42.98
CA GLY A 17 -2.55 -66.71 -43.54
C GLY A 17 -2.37 -68.12 -43.00
N SER A 18 -3.05 -68.45 -41.91
CA SER A 18 -3.28 -69.84 -41.52
C SER A 18 -4.69 -70.00 -40.96
N ASN A 19 -5.49 -70.81 -41.64
CA ASN A 19 -6.77 -71.31 -41.18
C ASN A 19 -6.63 -71.95 -39.80
N ALA A 20 -7.02 -71.21 -38.77
CA ALA A 20 -7.29 -71.72 -37.44
C ALA A 20 -8.69 -71.25 -37.07
N LYS A 21 -9.53 -72.15 -36.55
CA LYS A 21 -10.80 -71.80 -35.92
C LYS A 21 -10.53 -70.65 -34.94
N THR A 22 -10.93 -69.45 -35.30
CA THR A 22 -10.64 -68.22 -34.57
C THR A 22 -11.53 -68.14 -33.35
N THR A 23 -11.11 -68.79 -32.26
CA THR A 23 -11.48 -68.29 -30.93
C THR A 23 -10.81 -66.93 -30.81
N CYS A 24 -11.59 -65.86 -31.00
CA CYS A 24 -11.12 -64.50 -30.79
C CYS A 24 -10.58 -64.39 -29.36
N ASP A 25 -9.33 -63.99 -29.19
CA ASP A 25 -8.76 -63.75 -27.86
C ASP A 25 -9.30 -62.41 -27.36
N TYR A 26 -10.42 -62.46 -26.64
CA TYR A 26 -11.09 -61.30 -26.06
C TYR A 26 -10.23 -60.63 -24.97
N GLN A 27 -9.38 -61.41 -24.29
CA GLN A 27 -8.66 -60.94 -23.11
C GLN A 27 -7.39 -60.17 -23.47
N ASN A 28 -6.74 -60.48 -24.59
CA ASN A 28 -5.46 -59.87 -24.99
C ASN A 28 -5.56 -58.88 -26.16
N ARG A 29 -6.76 -58.38 -26.48
CA ARG A 29 -6.94 -57.44 -27.60
C ARG A 29 -6.75 -55.99 -27.17
N ALA A 30 -5.74 -55.33 -27.76
CA ALA A 30 -5.56 -53.88 -27.60
C ALA A 30 -6.60 -53.10 -28.41
N ILE A 31 -7.11 -52.03 -27.82
CA ILE A 31 -8.04 -51.06 -28.40
C ILE A 31 -7.21 -49.91 -28.95
N PHE A 32 -7.40 -49.59 -30.23
CA PHE A 32 -6.73 -48.45 -30.82
C PHE A 32 -7.45 -47.16 -30.41
N CYS A 33 -6.67 -46.17 -29.98
CA CYS A 33 -7.18 -44.85 -29.65
C CYS A 33 -6.20 -43.76 -30.08
N SER A 34 -6.75 -42.61 -30.44
CA SER A 34 -5.99 -41.37 -30.71
C SER A 34 -6.47 -40.27 -29.78
N VAL A 35 -5.57 -39.34 -29.45
CA VAL A 35 -5.86 -38.22 -28.56
C VAL A 35 -5.64 -36.94 -29.33
N ASP A 36 -6.70 -36.16 -29.47
CA ASP A 36 -6.70 -34.84 -30.08
C ASP A 36 -6.88 -33.76 -29.01
N ILE A 37 -6.19 -32.64 -29.17
CA ILE A 37 -6.22 -31.53 -28.21
C ILE A 37 -6.77 -30.29 -28.94
N SER A 38 -7.85 -29.73 -28.41
CA SER A 38 -8.43 -28.49 -28.91
C SER A 38 -7.75 -27.25 -28.33
N SER A 39 -7.96 -26.10 -28.96
CA SER A 39 -7.44 -24.80 -28.52
C SER A 39 -7.91 -24.37 -27.13
N ASN A 40 -9.03 -24.95 -26.65
CA ASN A 40 -9.66 -24.62 -25.38
C ASN A 40 -9.29 -25.55 -24.21
N TYR A 41 -8.24 -26.37 -24.36
CA TYR A 41 -7.83 -27.36 -23.36
C TYR A 41 -8.83 -28.51 -23.14
N ASP A 42 -9.70 -28.70 -24.13
CA ASP A 42 -10.55 -29.87 -24.25
C ASP A 42 -9.74 -30.98 -24.94
N ILE A 43 -9.73 -32.15 -24.31
CA ILE A 43 -9.08 -33.34 -24.85
C ILE A 43 -10.16 -34.25 -25.40
N TYR A 44 -10.01 -34.62 -26.67
CA TYR A 44 -10.85 -35.59 -27.35
C TYR A 44 -10.09 -36.90 -27.48
N LEU A 45 -10.61 -37.94 -26.84
CA LEU A 45 -10.14 -39.30 -27.02
C LEU A 45 -11.03 -39.98 -28.04
N ASN A 46 -10.47 -40.32 -29.19
CA ASN A 46 -11.15 -41.07 -30.22
C ASN A 46 -10.77 -42.55 -30.09
N ILE A 47 -11.78 -43.40 -29.98
CA ILE A 47 -11.64 -44.83 -29.73
C ILE A 47 -12.14 -45.55 -30.97
N GLN A 48 -11.29 -46.38 -31.58
CA GLN A 48 -11.72 -47.22 -32.68
C GLN A 48 -12.53 -48.40 -32.14
N ALA A 49 -13.79 -48.50 -32.56
CA ALA A 49 -14.68 -49.58 -32.12
C ALA A 49 -14.15 -50.94 -32.59
N LEU A 50 -14.16 -51.92 -31.68
CA LEU A 50 -13.88 -53.30 -32.03
C LEU A 50 -14.99 -53.88 -32.93
N PRO A 51 -14.66 -54.78 -33.88
CA PRO A 51 -15.65 -55.43 -34.72
C PRO A 51 -16.73 -56.16 -33.92
N LEU A 52 -17.94 -56.28 -34.50
CA LEU A 52 -19.11 -56.91 -33.86
C LEU A 52 -18.86 -58.35 -33.37
N MET A 53 -17.90 -59.06 -33.95
CA MET A 53 -17.48 -60.41 -33.51
C MET A 53 -16.99 -60.44 -32.05
N TYR A 54 -16.55 -59.29 -31.51
CA TYR A 54 -16.08 -59.16 -30.14
C TYR A 54 -17.20 -58.93 -29.11
N ASN A 55 -18.46 -58.73 -29.54
CA ASN A 55 -19.64 -58.53 -28.71
C ASN A 55 -19.45 -57.58 -27.51
N VAL A 56 -18.73 -56.47 -27.71
CA VAL A 56 -18.48 -55.48 -26.65
C VAL A 56 -19.78 -54.73 -26.35
N THR A 57 -20.14 -54.61 -25.08
CA THR A 57 -21.34 -53.88 -24.63
C THR A 57 -21.00 -52.44 -24.25
N TYR A 58 -19.87 -52.24 -23.57
CA TYR A 58 -19.40 -50.93 -23.14
C TYR A 58 -17.88 -50.81 -23.23
N TYR A 59 -17.40 -49.57 -23.36
CA TYR A 59 -16.01 -49.19 -23.17
C TYR A 59 -15.89 -48.40 -21.88
N LYS A 60 -15.09 -48.90 -20.94
CA LYS A 60 -14.72 -48.16 -19.73
C LYS A 60 -13.54 -47.28 -20.06
N VAL A 61 -13.69 -45.97 -19.89
CA VAL A 61 -12.65 -44.96 -20.08
C VAL A 61 -12.31 -44.36 -18.72
N GLU A 62 -11.06 -44.46 -18.33
CA GLU A 62 -10.51 -43.91 -17.08
C GLU A 62 -9.49 -42.83 -17.42
N VAL A 63 -9.64 -41.65 -16.80
CA VAL A 63 -8.76 -40.50 -17.00
C VAL A 63 -7.81 -40.39 -15.82
N PHE A 64 -6.51 -40.36 -16.09
CA PHE A 64 -5.50 -40.23 -15.06
C PHE A 64 -4.66 -38.97 -15.24
N LYS A 65 -4.26 -38.38 -14.11
CA LYS A 65 -3.27 -37.32 -14.02
C LYS A 65 -2.07 -37.78 -13.22
N ILE A 66 -0.87 -37.59 -13.77
CA ILE A 66 0.39 -37.91 -13.07
C ILE A 66 0.76 -36.71 -12.19
N LYS A 67 0.85 -36.91 -10.88
CA LYS A 67 1.27 -35.89 -9.92
C LYS A 67 2.25 -36.49 -8.91
N GLY A 68 3.48 -35.98 -8.88
CA GLY A 68 4.49 -36.40 -7.90
C GLY A 68 4.88 -37.88 -7.97
N GLY A 69 4.77 -38.51 -9.15
CA GLY A 69 5.10 -39.92 -9.36
C GLY A 69 3.95 -40.90 -9.08
N SER A 70 2.78 -40.42 -8.65
CA SER A 70 1.55 -41.23 -8.54
C SER A 70 0.51 -40.84 -9.59
N ASN A 71 -0.31 -41.83 -9.98
CA ASN A 71 -1.41 -41.66 -10.92
C ASN A 71 -2.69 -41.36 -10.13
N ILE A 72 -3.25 -40.17 -10.33
CA ILE A 72 -4.51 -39.73 -9.74
C ILE A 72 -5.62 -40.01 -10.75
N LEU A 73 -6.61 -40.81 -10.36
CA LEU A 73 -7.82 -41.02 -11.14
C LEU A 73 -8.71 -39.77 -11.05
N LEU A 74 -9.08 -39.20 -12.21
CA LEU A 74 -9.88 -37.98 -12.30
C LEU A 74 -11.33 -38.24 -12.71
N ASP A 75 -11.55 -39.13 -13.68
CA ASP A 75 -12.88 -39.43 -14.22
C ASP A 75 -12.94 -40.89 -14.70
N VAL A 76 -14.13 -41.48 -14.61
CA VAL A 76 -14.44 -42.82 -15.12
C VAL A 76 -15.78 -42.76 -15.81
N ARG A 77 -15.83 -43.08 -17.10
CA ARG A 77 -17.09 -43.13 -17.86
C ARG A 77 -17.22 -44.43 -18.65
N MET A 78 -18.46 -44.90 -18.73
CA MET A 78 -18.84 -46.06 -19.53
C MET A 78 -19.51 -45.57 -20.82
N LEU A 79 -18.85 -45.81 -21.95
CA LEU A 79 -19.38 -45.49 -23.27
C LEU A 79 -20.06 -46.73 -23.85
N LYS A 80 -21.30 -46.60 -24.29
CA LYS A 80 -22.03 -47.70 -24.92
C LYS A 80 -21.38 -48.03 -26.28
N ALA A 81 -21.08 -49.30 -26.52
CA ALA A 81 -20.62 -49.75 -27.83
C ALA A 81 -21.76 -49.55 -28.86
N GLY A 82 -21.50 -48.71 -29.85
CA GLY A 82 -22.43 -48.42 -30.94
C GLY A 82 -22.08 -49.18 -32.22
N LEU A 83 -22.88 -48.96 -33.27
CA LEU A 83 -22.56 -49.39 -34.65
C LEU A 83 -21.57 -48.44 -35.34
N GLU A 84 -21.24 -47.32 -34.71
CA GLU A 84 -20.30 -46.35 -35.23
C GLU A 84 -18.87 -46.89 -35.15
N PRO A 85 -18.04 -46.67 -36.19
CA PRO A 85 -16.67 -47.19 -36.24
C PRO A 85 -15.74 -46.50 -35.24
N GLU A 86 -16.14 -45.34 -34.72
CA GLU A 86 -15.34 -44.48 -33.87
C GLU A 86 -16.22 -43.89 -32.76
N LEU A 87 -15.74 -43.92 -31.52
CA LEU A 87 -16.39 -43.29 -30.37
C LEU A 87 -15.52 -42.14 -29.89
N SER A 88 -16.12 -40.98 -29.65
CA SER A 88 -15.40 -39.82 -29.10
C SER A 88 -15.74 -39.62 -27.62
N PHE A 89 -14.73 -39.28 -26.84
CA PHE A 89 -14.84 -38.94 -25.43
C PHE A 89 -14.20 -37.58 -25.16
N GLU A 90 -14.98 -36.67 -24.60
CA GLU A 90 -14.55 -35.31 -24.27
C GLU A 90 -14.20 -35.18 -22.79
N PHE A 91 -12.99 -34.68 -22.52
CA PHE A 91 -12.52 -34.35 -21.17
C PHE A 91 -11.98 -32.92 -21.10
N ILE A 92 -12.52 -32.15 -20.16
CA ILE A 92 -12.14 -30.75 -19.93
C ILE A 92 -11.11 -30.70 -18.80
N THR A 93 -9.91 -30.17 -19.08
CA THR A 93 -8.81 -30.11 -18.10
C THR A 93 -8.87 -28.91 -17.16
N TYR A 94 -9.80 -27.97 -17.38
CA TYR A 94 -10.01 -26.76 -16.59
C TYR A 94 -8.74 -25.92 -16.37
N ASN A 95 -7.84 -25.86 -17.35
CA ASN A 95 -6.54 -25.17 -17.27
C ASN A 95 -5.63 -25.68 -16.14
N ASP A 96 -5.86 -26.90 -15.64
CA ASP A 96 -4.98 -27.53 -14.68
C ASP A 96 -3.77 -28.13 -15.40
N GLU A 97 -2.58 -27.85 -14.89
CA GLU A 97 -1.32 -28.23 -15.53
C GLU A 97 -0.88 -29.62 -15.08
N GLY A 98 -0.38 -30.41 -16.02
CA GLY A 98 0.20 -31.71 -15.74
C GLY A 98 0.20 -32.67 -16.93
N TYR A 99 0.63 -33.89 -16.65
CA TYR A 99 0.59 -34.99 -17.59
C TYR A 99 -0.69 -35.79 -17.41
N TYR A 100 -1.39 -36.03 -18.51
CA TYR A 100 -2.64 -36.77 -18.56
C TYR A 100 -2.51 -37.98 -19.48
N PHE A 101 -3.20 -39.07 -19.14
CA PHE A 101 -3.35 -40.23 -20.01
C PHE A 101 -4.69 -40.91 -19.77
N PHE A 102 -5.13 -41.68 -20.76
CA PHE A 102 -6.38 -42.40 -20.73
C PHE A 102 -6.11 -43.89 -20.71
N GLN A 103 -6.94 -44.61 -19.96
CA GLN A 103 -6.96 -46.06 -19.94
C GLN A 103 -8.33 -46.53 -20.41
N ILE A 104 -8.33 -47.46 -21.36
CA ILE A 104 -9.53 -47.96 -22.01
C ILE A 104 -9.58 -49.48 -21.84
N SER A 105 -10.72 -50.00 -21.42
CA SER A 105 -11.00 -51.43 -21.41
C SER A 105 -12.38 -51.73 -22.01
N ALA A 106 -12.46 -52.76 -22.83
CA ALA A 106 -13.72 -53.27 -23.35
C ALA A 106 -14.41 -54.13 -22.28
N VAL A 107 -15.73 -54.01 -22.19
CA VAL A 107 -16.59 -54.78 -21.29
C VAL A 107 -17.54 -55.62 -22.13
N ASN A 108 -17.64 -56.90 -21.80
CA ASN A 108 -18.50 -57.90 -22.45
C ASN A 108 -18.94 -58.91 -21.37
N ASP A 109 -19.96 -59.71 -21.63
CA ASP A 109 -20.47 -60.76 -20.74
C ASP A 109 -19.38 -61.79 -20.37
N ILE A 110 -18.43 -62.03 -21.27
CA ILE A 110 -17.28 -62.93 -21.09
C ILE A 110 -16.14 -62.24 -20.32
N CYS A 111 -16.10 -60.91 -20.36
CA CYS A 111 -15.04 -60.10 -19.79
C CYS A 111 -15.63 -58.98 -18.93
N PRO A 112 -15.91 -59.28 -17.65
CA PRO A 112 -16.46 -58.30 -16.72
C PRO A 112 -15.45 -57.16 -16.49
N GLU A 113 -15.90 -56.09 -15.86
CA GLU A 113 -15.10 -54.89 -15.60
C GLU A 113 -13.70 -55.24 -15.06
N ASP A 114 -12.67 -54.61 -15.65
CA ASP A 114 -11.26 -54.77 -15.30
C ASP A 114 -10.62 -56.15 -15.56
N ALA A 115 -11.33 -57.13 -16.13
CA ALA A 115 -10.77 -58.43 -16.48
C ALA A 115 -10.01 -58.46 -17.82
N CYS A 116 -10.32 -57.52 -18.73
CA CYS A 116 -9.74 -57.46 -20.08
C CYS A 116 -8.48 -56.59 -20.14
N LEU A 117 -7.66 -56.80 -21.17
CA LEU A 117 -6.49 -55.96 -21.45
C LEU A 117 -6.89 -54.49 -21.50
N LYS A 118 -6.15 -53.71 -20.71
CA LYS A 118 -6.27 -52.26 -20.65
C LYS A 118 -5.33 -51.65 -21.68
N SER A 119 -5.90 -50.83 -22.56
CA SER A 119 -5.15 -50.05 -23.54
C SER A 119 -4.87 -48.67 -22.98
N ILE A 120 -3.61 -48.24 -23.05
CA ILE A 120 -3.16 -46.96 -22.49
C ILE A 120 -2.87 -46.01 -23.65
N SER A 121 -3.42 -44.80 -23.59
CA SER A 121 -3.17 -43.77 -24.59
C SER A 121 -1.77 -43.16 -24.44
N ALA A 122 -1.33 -42.39 -25.44
CA ALA A 122 -0.17 -41.53 -25.28
C ALA A 122 -0.36 -40.53 -24.13
N THR A 123 0.73 -40.27 -23.39
CA THR A 123 0.74 -39.26 -22.32
C THR A 123 0.83 -37.87 -22.94
N ILE A 124 -0.10 -36.99 -22.58
CA ILE A 124 -0.15 -35.61 -23.08
C ILE A 124 0.17 -34.62 -21.96
N TYR A 125 0.97 -33.60 -22.26
CA TYR A 125 1.30 -32.55 -21.31
C TYR A 125 0.47 -31.30 -21.59
N ILE A 126 -0.32 -30.88 -20.61
CA ILE A 126 -1.11 -29.66 -20.68
C ILE A 126 -0.41 -28.58 -19.87
N ARG A 127 0.05 -27.52 -20.55
CA ARG A 127 0.71 -26.38 -19.93
C ARG A 127 -0.32 -25.34 -19.47
N ARG A 128 -0.15 -24.82 -18.25
CA ARG A 128 -0.99 -23.72 -17.76
C ARG A 128 -0.79 -22.47 -18.60
N ARG A 129 -1.86 -21.92 -19.16
CA ARG A 129 -1.87 -20.56 -19.67
C ARG A 129 -2.59 -19.70 -18.64
N TYR A 130 -1.87 -18.76 -18.05
CA TYR A 130 -2.48 -17.83 -17.11
C TYR A 130 -3.62 -17.10 -17.82
N PRO A 131 -4.84 -17.10 -17.26
CA PRO A 131 -5.95 -16.40 -17.88
C PRO A 131 -5.60 -14.91 -17.91
N PRO A 132 -5.61 -14.25 -19.09
CA PRO A 132 -5.28 -12.83 -19.21
C PRO A 132 -6.18 -11.93 -18.35
N LEU A 133 -7.34 -12.44 -17.94
CA LEU A 133 -8.34 -11.77 -17.12
C LEU A 133 -7.84 -11.46 -15.70
N VAL A 134 -7.09 -12.36 -15.06
CA VAL A 134 -6.59 -12.13 -13.68
C VAL A 134 -5.56 -11.00 -13.66
N ILE A 135 -4.68 -10.96 -14.67
CA ILE A 135 -3.70 -9.88 -14.83
C ILE A 135 -4.41 -8.53 -15.06
N GLY A 136 -5.52 -8.54 -15.81
CA GLY A 136 -6.34 -7.36 -16.02
C GLY A 136 -6.98 -6.82 -14.74
N ILE A 137 -7.54 -7.68 -13.88
CA ILE A 137 -8.16 -7.27 -12.61
C ILE A 137 -7.12 -6.66 -11.66
N VAL A 138 -5.97 -7.33 -11.50
CA VAL A 138 -4.89 -6.83 -10.65
C VAL A 138 -4.32 -5.53 -11.21
N GLY A 139 -4.14 -5.43 -12.52
CA GLY A 139 -3.70 -4.18 -13.15
C GLY A 139 -4.66 -3.03 -12.90
N ALA A 140 -5.96 -3.24 -13.11
CA ALA A 140 -6.99 -2.22 -12.95
C ALA A 140 -7.14 -1.76 -11.49
N SER A 141 -7.01 -2.67 -10.51
CA SER A 141 -7.12 -2.32 -9.09
C SER A 141 -6.02 -1.37 -8.61
N PHE A 142 -4.84 -1.38 -9.25
CA PHE A 142 -3.78 -0.40 -9.00
C PHE A 142 -3.89 0.84 -9.89
N LEU A 143 -4.23 0.68 -11.17
CA LEU A 143 -4.30 1.78 -12.13
C LEU A 143 -5.40 2.80 -11.79
N ILE A 144 -6.58 2.33 -11.38
CA ILE A 144 -7.74 3.20 -11.11
C ILE A 144 -7.45 4.14 -9.92
N PRO A 145 -6.98 3.66 -8.74
CA PRO A 145 -6.60 4.56 -7.65
C PRO A 145 -5.46 5.51 -8.03
N CYS A 146 -4.47 5.07 -8.80
CA CYS A 146 -3.38 5.93 -9.25
C CYS A 146 -3.86 7.07 -10.15
N ILE A 147 -4.73 6.79 -11.12
CA ILE A 147 -5.31 7.81 -12.00
C ILE A 147 -6.18 8.78 -11.20
N LEU A 148 -7.02 8.27 -10.29
CA LEU A 148 -7.85 9.12 -9.43
C LEU A 148 -6.99 10.00 -8.50
N PHE A 149 -5.90 9.47 -7.97
CA PHE A 149 -4.97 10.23 -7.14
C PHE A 149 -4.26 11.33 -7.95
N MET A 150 -3.81 11.01 -9.16
CA MET A 150 -3.22 12.00 -10.08
C MET A 150 -4.23 13.07 -10.48
N PHE A 151 -5.48 12.69 -10.76
CA PHE A 151 -6.55 13.62 -11.07
C PHE A 151 -6.91 14.49 -9.87
N HIS A 152 -6.94 13.93 -8.66
CA HIS A 152 -7.16 14.68 -7.43
C HIS A 152 -6.05 15.70 -7.18
N MET A 153 -4.78 15.30 -7.34
CA MET A 153 -3.62 16.19 -7.25
C MET A 153 -3.66 17.29 -8.31
N TRP A 154 -4.02 16.94 -9.54
CA TRP A 154 -4.17 17.88 -10.66
C TRP A 154 -5.29 18.88 -10.41
N ASN A 155 -6.47 18.41 -9.97
CA ASN A 155 -7.60 19.27 -9.67
C ASN A 155 -7.31 20.18 -8.48
N ARG A 156 -6.56 19.71 -7.48
CA ARG A 156 -6.10 20.56 -6.38
C ARG A 156 -5.10 21.62 -6.84
N ARG A 157 -4.25 21.31 -7.82
CA ARG A 157 -3.27 22.24 -8.38
C ARG A 157 -3.89 23.25 -9.36
N ASN A 158 -4.96 22.85 -10.03
CA ASN A 158 -5.68 23.65 -11.03
C ASN A 158 -7.03 24.16 -10.53
N GLN A 159 -7.32 24.04 -9.23
CA GLN A 159 -8.34 24.86 -8.61
C GLN A 159 -7.97 26.29 -8.96
N PRO A 160 -8.81 27.01 -9.72
CA PRO A 160 -8.58 28.41 -9.93
C PRO A 160 -8.64 29.03 -8.55
N VAL A 161 -7.49 29.45 -8.02
CA VAL A 161 -7.49 30.53 -7.04
C VAL A 161 -8.32 31.61 -7.70
N ASP A 162 -9.49 31.88 -7.14
CA ASP A 162 -10.49 32.76 -7.74
C ASP A 162 -9.79 34.09 -8.01
N LYS A 163 -9.50 34.37 -9.29
CA LYS A 163 -8.67 35.52 -9.69
C LYS A 163 -9.42 36.86 -9.52
N ASN A 164 -10.61 36.83 -8.94
CA ASN A 164 -11.48 37.97 -8.72
C ASN A 164 -11.59 38.40 -7.24
N GLU A 165 -10.99 37.67 -6.31
CA GLU A 165 -10.66 38.18 -4.99
C GLU A 165 -9.14 38.02 -4.84
N GLU A 166 -8.41 39.13 -4.76
CA GLU A 166 -7.05 39.08 -4.23
C GLU A 166 -7.16 38.50 -2.82
N ALA A 167 -6.99 37.18 -2.68
CA ALA A 167 -7.03 36.47 -1.42
C ALA A 167 -5.83 36.90 -0.57
N GLN A 168 -5.90 38.10 -0.01
CA GLN A 168 -4.95 38.58 0.98
C GLN A 168 -5.06 37.60 2.15
N SER A 169 -3.97 36.91 2.44
CA SER A 169 -3.93 36.03 3.61
C SER A 169 -4.28 36.86 4.85
N THR A 170 -5.29 36.44 5.61
CA THR A 170 -5.64 37.05 6.88
C THR A 170 -4.82 36.40 8.00
N ILE A 171 -3.98 37.19 8.68
CA ILE A 171 -3.11 36.70 9.76
C ILE A 171 -3.61 37.19 11.12
N TYR A 172 -3.64 36.28 12.10
CA TYR A 172 -3.81 36.61 13.51
C TYR A 172 -2.49 36.39 14.27
N LEU A 173 -2.02 37.40 15.00
CA LEU A 173 -0.77 37.35 15.77
C LEU A 173 -1.05 37.05 17.25
N VAL A 174 -0.45 35.98 17.77
CA VAL A 174 -0.51 35.58 19.18
C VAL A 174 0.85 35.86 19.82
N TYR A 175 0.91 36.85 20.72
CA TYR A 175 2.15 37.27 21.36
C TYR A 175 1.90 37.88 22.74
N SER A 176 2.93 37.95 23.56
CA SER A 176 2.86 38.62 24.86
C SER A 176 3.07 40.12 24.72
N GLN A 177 2.25 40.95 25.37
CA GLN A 177 2.45 42.40 25.34
C GLN A 177 3.64 42.86 26.21
N THR A 178 4.19 41.98 27.05
CA THR A 178 5.29 42.28 27.95
C THR A 178 6.48 41.35 27.68
N PRO A 179 7.73 41.86 27.76
CA PRO A 179 8.15 43.25 28.02
C PRO A 179 7.94 44.19 26.81
N GLU A 180 7.92 45.51 27.02
CA GLU A 180 7.71 46.53 25.97
C GLU A 180 8.65 46.37 24.76
N LYS A 181 9.91 45.97 25.00
CA LYS A 181 10.87 45.69 23.92
C LYS A 181 10.39 44.57 22.99
N HIS A 182 9.75 43.53 23.54
CA HIS A 182 9.17 42.45 22.74
C HIS A 182 7.95 42.96 21.94
N TYR A 183 7.09 43.78 22.56
CA TYR A 183 5.97 44.41 21.86
C TYR A 183 6.42 45.25 20.66
N LEU A 184 7.46 46.07 20.80
CA LEU A 184 8.00 46.89 19.72
C LEU A 184 8.51 46.04 18.54
N ILE A 185 9.19 44.93 18.83
CA ILE A 185 9.68 43.99 17.81
C ILE A 185 8.51 43.32 17.08
N VAL A 186 7.48 42.90 17.82
CA VAL A 186 6.27 42.34 17.20
C VAL A 186 5.55 43.38 16.34
N LYS A 187 5.52 44.64 16.76
CA LYS A 187 4.97 45.74 15.94
C LYS A 187 5.78 46.01 14.66
N ALA A 188 7.11 45.92 14.74
CA ALA A 188 7.98 46.02 13.57
C ALA A 188 7.77 44.82 12.62
N LEU A 189 7.56 43.62 13.15
CA LEU A 189 7.21 42.43 12.38
C LEU A 189 5.84 42.58 11.71
N GLU A 190 4.83 43.07 12.44
CA GLU A 190 3.49 43.36 11.93
C GLU A 190 3.55 44.30 10.72
N LYS A 191 4.33 45.39 10.84
CA LYS A 191 4.56 46.36 9.77
C LYS A 191 5.27 45.72 8.56
N SER A 192 6.27 44.88 8.82
CA SER A 192 7.01 44.17 7.78
C SER A 192 6.11 43.20 7.01
N LEU A 193 5.26 42.43 7.69
CA LEU A 193 4.32 41.50 7.06
C LEU A 193 3.28 42.23 6.20
N LYS A 194 2.70 43.34 6.71
CA LYS A 194 1.72 44.13 5.95
C LYS A 194 2.29 44.67 4.63
N ASN A 195 3.53 45.17 4.65
CA ASN A 195 4.10 45.85 3.50
C ASN A 195 4.84 44.91 2.53
N LEU A 196 5.57 43.91 3.05
CA LEU A 196 6.33 42.98 2.22
C LEU A 196 5.43 41.89 1.63
N ALA A 197 4.50 41.36 2.42
CA ALA A 197 3.68 40.23 2.01
C ALA A 197 2.25 40.61 1.57
N LYS A 198 1.88 41.90 1.63
CA LYS A 198 0.52 42.41 1.33
C LYS A 198 -0.59 41.66 2.08
N VAL A 199 -0.32 41.31 3.33
CA VAL A 199 -1.20 40.52 4.20
C VAL A 199 -2.09 41.45 5.04
N GLN A 200 -3.35 41.06 5.25
CA GLN A 200 -4.25 41.72 6.19
C GLN A 200 -4.11 41.11 7.59
N ILE A 201 -3.91 41.94 8.61
CA ILE A 201 -3.79 41.49 10.01
C ILE A 201 -5.11 41.73 10.72
N VAL A 202 -5.70 40.66 11.24
CA VAL A 202 -7.05 40.63 11.79
C VAL A 202 -7.00 40.57 13.33
N SER A 203 -7.99 41.16 13.99
CA SER A 203 -8.09 41.19 15.46
C SER A 203 -8.91 40.02 16.04
N ASN A 204 -9.61 39.27 15.19
CA ASN A 204 -10.45 38.13 15.56
C ASN A 204 -9.84 36.84 15.00
N ILE A 205 -9.72 35.82 15.85
CA ILE A 205 -9.12 34.54 15.48
C ILE A 205 -9.96 33.76 14.47
N SER A 206 -11.28 33.93 14.49
CA SER A 206 -12.21 33.18 13.61
C SER A 206 -12.14 33.60 12.14
N GLU A 207 -11.58 34.77 11.85
CA GLU A 207 -11.44 35.34 10.50
C GLU A 207 -10.06 35.07 9.90
N ALA A 208 -9.17 34.43 10.66
CA ALA A 208 -7.78 34.21 10.28
C ALA A 208 -7.60 32.93 9.45
N SER A 209 -6.95 33.06 8.31
CA SER A 209 -6.45 31.94 7.50
C SER A 209 -5.14 31.37 8.06
N HIS A 210 -4.33 32.20 8.71
CA HIS A 210 -3.05 31.83 9.32
C HIS A 210 -2.94 32.40 10.73
N ILE A 211 -2.44 31.60 11.67
CA ILE A 211 -2.20 32.03 13.04
C ILE A 211 -0.71 31.96 13.32
N ILE A 212 -0.10 33.11 13.66
CA ILE A 212 1.33 33.18 14.01
C ILE A 212 1.46 33.27 15.53
N TYR A 213 2.06 32.24 16.13
CA TYR A 213 2.43 32.24 17.56
C TYR A 213 3.89 32.69 17.73
N ILE A 214 4.11 33.79 18.45
CA ILE A 214 5.44 34.38 18.64
C ILE A 214 6.00 33.97 20.01
N CYS A 215 7.11 33.23 20.00
CA CYS A 215 7.81 32.83 21.22
C CYS A 215 8.71 33.95 21.73
N GLY A 216 8.42 34.46 22.94
CA GLY A 216 9.24 35.45 23.66
C GLY A 216 10.09 34.86 24.79
N THR A 217 10.56 35.72 25.71
CA THR A 217 11.41 35.32 26.86
C THR A 217 10.65 34.65 28.00
N HIS A 218 9.32 34.78 28.03
CA HIS A 218 8.44 34.22 29.05
C HIS A 218 7.40 33.30 28.41
N ILE A 219 6.94 32.29 29.15
CA ILE A 219 5.84 31.43 28.71
C ILE A 219 4.58 32.28 28.73
N PHE A 220 4.10 32.61 27.53
CA PHE A 220 2.87 33.34 27.35
C PHE A 220 1.72 32.35 27.25
N GLN A 221 0.80 32.44 28.21
CA GLN A 221 -0.51 31.81 28.09
C GLN A 221 -1.44 32.83 27.44
N PRO A 222 -1.92 32.57 26.20
CA PRO A 222 -2.89 33.44 25.57
C PRO A 222 -4.24 33.34 26.28
N ASP A 223 -5.14 34.27 25.94
CA ASP A 223 -6.50 34.27 26.47
C ASP A 223 -7.15 32.88 26.34
N PRO A 224 -7.99 32.47 27.31
CA PRO A 224 -8.54 31.13 27.36
C PRO A 224 -9.30 30.72 26.09
N ILE A 225 -9.93 31.70 25.40
CA ILE A 225 -10.61 31.51 24.12
C ILE A 225 -9.60 31.17 23.01
N VAL A 226 -8.53 31.97 22.89
CA VAL A 226 -7.45 31.78 21.91
C VAL A 226 -6.70 30.48 22.18
N HIS A 227 -6.40 30.18 23.45
CA HIS A 227 -5.77 28.94 23.87
C HIS A 227 -6.59 27.72 23.45
N LYS A 228 -7.90 27.71 23.73
CA LYS A 228 -8.79 26.62 23.33
C LYS A 228 -8.82 26.43 21.82
N HIS A 229 -8.88 27.52 21.05
CA HIS A 229 -8.89 27.46 19.60
C HIS A 229 -7.57 26.88 19.04
N LEU A 230 -6.42 27.32 19.57
CA LEU A 230 -5.10 26.80 19.21
C LEU A 230 -4.96 25.30 19.49
N VAL A 231 -5.42 24.82 20.65
CA VAL A 231 -5.33 23.40 21.01
C VAL A 231 -6.21 22.53 20.10
N ILE A 232 -7.39 23.03 19.72
CA ILE A 232 -8.30 22.31 18.80
C ILE A 232 -7.67 22.22 17.41
N GLU A 233 -7.22 23.35 16.87
CA GLU A 233 -6.69 23.40 15.50
C GLU A 233 -5.32 22.70 15.39
N ALA A 234 -4.45 22.79 16.39
CA ALA A 234 -3.15 22.10 16.39
C ALA A 234 -3.27 20.57 16.44
N ASN A 235 -4.37 20.02 16.98
CA ASN A 235 -4.60 18.58 17.05
C ASN A 235 -5.44 18.03 15.88
N ARG A 236 -5.92 18.89 14.98
CA ARG A 236 -6.76 18.50 13.85
C ARG A 236 -5.89 17.96 12.71
N ALA A 237 -6.26 16.79 12.16
CA ALA A 237 -5.51 16.18 11.05
C ALA A 237 -5.63 16.95 9.73
N ILE A 238 -6.75 17.67 9.54
CA ILE A 238 -7.03 18.53 8.39
C ILE A 238 -7.63 19.82 8.95
N SER A 239 -6.83 20.88 8.99
CA SER A 239 -7.26 22.23 9.37
C SER A 239 -7.32 23.13 8.15
N SER A 240 -8.30 24.03 8.13
CA SER A 240 -8.37 25.13 7.18
C SER A 240 -7.51 26.32 7.58
N VAL A 241 -6.87 26.27 8.76
CA VAL A 241 -6.06 27.34 9.34
C VAL A 241 -4.64 26.83 9.59
N GLU A 242 -3.64 27.50 9.04
CA GLU A 242 -2.25 27.11 9.23
C GLU A 242 -1.66 27.82 10.47
N ILE A 243 -1.14 27.03 11.41
CA ILE A 243 -0.49 27.54 12.62
C ILE A 243 1.02 27.58 12.40
N LEU A 244 1.60 28.78 12.46
CA LEU A 244 3.02 29.05 12.30
C LEU A 244 3.62 29.48 13.64
N VAL A 245 4.75 28.92 14.02
CA VAL A 245 5.46 29.27 15.26
C VAL A 245 6.72 30.04 14.91
N VAL A 246 6.80 31.29 15.35
CA VAL A 246 7.95 32.17 15.12
C VAL A 246 8.75 32.27 16.42
N CYS A 247 9.97 31.73 16.42
CA CYS A 247 10.89 31.82 17.52
C CYS A 247 11.81 33.03 17.33
N LEU A 248 11.78 33.95 18.28
CA LEU A 248 12.71 35.07 18.32
C LEU A 248 14.09 34.58 18.78
N PRO A 249 15.19 35.12 18.26
CA PRO A 249 16.52 34.59 18.55
C PRO A 249 17.00 34.87 19.99
N TYR A 250 16.35 35.80 20.70
CA TYR A 250 16.55 36.02 22.13
C TYR A 250 15.58 35.22 23.03
N SER A 251 14.73 34.36 22.46
CA SER A 251 13.84 33.49 23.22
C SER A 251 14.65 32.45 24.02
N THR A 252 14.39 32.33 25.31
CA THR A 252 15.11 31.43 26.23
C THR A 252 14.30 30.21 26.67
N LYS A 253 12.99 30.17 26.39
CA LYS A 253 12.08 29.10 26.83
C LYS A 253 11.49 28.30 25.68
N GLU A 254 11.20 27.03 25.97
CA GLU A 254 10.63 26.08 25.02
C GLU A 254 9.16 26.36 24.71
N MET A 255 8.81 26.10 23.46
CA MET A 255 7.46 26.21 22.88
C MET A 255 6.44 25.34 23.63
N PRO A 256 5.15 25.77 23.70
CA PRO A 256 4.10 24.95 24.27
C PRO A 256 4.01 23.56 23.62
N PRO A 257 3.78 22.49 24.40
CA PRO A 257 3.89 21.10 23.91
C PRO A 257 2.89 20.78 22.79
N TYR A 258 1.72 21.44 22.79
CA TYR A 258 0.68 21.25 21.77
C TYR A 258 1.06 21.84 20.40
N LEU A 259 2.04 22.74 20.33
CA LEU A 259 2.53 23.34 19.07
C LEU A 259 3.75 22.61 18.48
N LYS A 260 4.20 21.51 19.10
CA LYS A 260 5.37 20.73 18.63
C LYS A 260 5.26 20.18 17.21
N LYS A 261 4.04 20.01 16.70
CA LYS A 261 3.77 19.50 15.34
C LYS A 261 3.68 20.61 14.28
N CYS A 262 3.63 21.88 14.69
CA CYS A 262 3.45 23.02 13.79
C CYS A 262 4.77 23.44 13.13
N LEU A 263 4.68 24.17 12.01
CA LEU A 263 5.86 24.70 11.33
C LEU A 263 6.55 25.76 12.21
N ARG A 264 7.87 25.66 12.30
CA ARG A 264 8.71 26.55 13.11
C ARG A 264 9.64 27.36 12.23
N PHE A 265 9.73 28.66 12.53
CA PHE A 265 10.63 29.61 11.89
C PHE A 265 11.46 30.31 12.95
N ASN A 266 12.79 30.28 12.82
CA ASN A 266 13.64 31.17 13.59
C ASN A 266 13.64 32.54 12.91
N LEU A 267 13.17 33.57 13.60
CA LEU A 267 13.10 34.91 13.03
C LEU A 267 14.52 35.42 12.69
N MET A 268 14.66 36.09 11.54
CA MET A 268 15.90 36.51 10.87
C MET A 268 16.56 35.41 10.03
N GLU A 269 16.79 34.21 10.57
CA GLU A 269 17.40 33.10 9.82
C GLU A 269 16.46 32.54 8.75
N ASP A 270 15.21 32.30 9.10
CA ASP A 270 14.19 31.74 8.21
C ASP A 270 13.21 32.82 7.69
N PHE A 271 13.60 34.10 7.76
CA PHE A 271 12.71 35.20 7.38
C PHE A 271 12.27 35.13 5.91
N GLU A 272 13.19 34.77 5.03
CA GLU A 272 12.91 34.51 3.61
C GLU A 272 11.84 33.44 3.45
N LYS A 273 12.01 32.29 4.12
CA LYS A 273 11.04 31.18 4.07
C LYS A 273 9.67 31.57 4.61
N LEU A 274 9.63 32.38 5.68
CA LEU A 274 8.39 32.90 6.26
C LEU A 274 7.66 33.83 5.29
N ILE A 275 8.36 34.72 4.58
CA ILE A 275 7.76 35.63 3.60
C ILE A 275 7.30 34.87 2.36
N HIS A 276 8.06 33.87 1.90
CA HIS A 276 7.68 33.03 0.76
C HIS A 276 6.38 32.24 0.96
N LEU A 277 5.95 32.01 2.20
CA LEU A 277 4.62 31.43 2.46
C LEU A 277 3.49 32.34 1.94
N PHE A 278 3.73 33.66 1.92
CA PHE A 278 2.72 34.65 1.56
C PHE A 278 2.99 35.33 0.21
N CYS A 279 4.26 35.49 -0.19
CA CYS A 279 4.63 36.12 -1.46
C CYS A 279 5.92 35.53 -2.03
N CYS A 280 5.89 35.03 -3.27
CA CYS A 280 7.01 34.32 -3.89
C CYS A 280 8.15 35.21 -4.42
N ASP A 281 7.93 36.52 -4.61
CA ASP A 281 8.80 37.37 -5.44
C ASP A 281 9.27 38.66 -4.72
N VAL A 282 9.78 38.57 -3.48
CA VAL A 282 10.20 39.77 -2.72
C VAL A 282 11.66 39.71 -2.26
N ASP A 283 12.50 40.55 -2.85
CA ASP A 283 13.84 40.85 -2.35
C ASP A 283 13.77 41.73 -1.08
N PHE A 284 13.75 41.10 0.09
CA PHE A 284 13.57 41.76 1.39
C PHE A 284 14.83 42.50 1.90
N SER A 285 16.02 42.18 1.36
CA SER A 285 17.31 42.70 1.83
C SER A 285 17.49 44.20 1.60
N SER A 286 16.78 44.78 0.63
CA SER A 286 16.81 46.22 0.32
C SER A 286 15.73 47.03 1.04
N HIS A 287 14.80 46.38 1.74
CA HIS A 287 13.64 47.04 2.34
C HIS A 287 13.99 47.65 3.70
N THR A 288 13.69 48.94 3.87
CA THR A 288 13.95 49.71 5.10
C THR A 288 13.34 49.08 6.35
N GLN A 289 12.24 48.35 6.20
CA GLN A 289 11.50 47.73 7.30
C GLN A 289 12.14 46.45 7.81
N TYR A 290 12.79 45.68 6.92
CA TYR A 290 13.61 44.54 7.32
C TYR A 290 14.84 45.02 8.10
N GLY A 291 15.48 46.11 7.64
CA GLY A 291 16.58 46.74 8.38
C GLY A 291 16.16 47.29 9.76
N GLU A 292 14.98 47.89 9.86
CA GLU A 292 14.39 48.34 11.14
C GLU A 292 14.17 47.15 12.09
N LEU A 293 13.61 46.04 11.60
CA LEU A 293 13.36 44.83 12.37
C LEU A 293 14.67 44.16 12.84
N ASP A 294 15.64 44.00 11.94
CA ASP A 294 16.95 43.41 12.24
C ASP A 294 17.70 44.24 13.31
N ALA A 295 17.69 45.58 13.19
CA ALA A 295 18.29 46.45 14.19
C ALA A 295 17.65 46.30 15.57
N GLN A 296 16.31 46.22 15.64
CA GLN A 296 15.59 46.03 16.91
C GLN A 296 15.84 44.65 17.54
N VAL A 297 15.90 43.60 16.71
CA VAL A 297 16.21 42.24 17.17
C VAL A 297 17.64 42.15 17.71
N LYS A 298 18.62 42.73 17.01
CA LYS A 298 20.01 42.82 17.46
C LYS A 298 20.14 43.60 18.77
N ALA A 299 19.44 44.73 18.90
CA ALA A 299 19.43 45.50 20.14
C ALA A 299 18.87 44.67 21.32
N ALA A 300 17.83 43.88 21.09
CA ALA A 300 17.24 43.01 22.11
C ALA A 300 18.15 41.82 22.48
N GLN A 301 18.89 41.25 21.53
CA GLN A 301 19.87 40.19 21.81
C GLN A 301 20.98 40.66 22.74
N ILE A 302 21.59 41.83 22.46
CA ILE A 302 22.67 42.41 23.27
C ILE A 302 22.24 42.62 24.74
N HIS A 303 20.98 42.99 24.97
CA HIS A 303 20.45 43.15 26.33
C HIS A 303 20.08 41.84 27.04
N THR A 304 19.96 40.72 26.31
CA THR A 304 19.50 39.43 26.82
C THR A 304 20.65 38.44 27.04
N GLU A 305 21.71 38.52 26.22
CA GLU A 305 22.97 37.79 26.41
C GLU A 305 23.59 37.92 27.82
N PRO A 306 23.70 39.12 28.43
CA PRO A 306 24.23 39.25 29.79
C PRO A 306 23.32 38.59 30.85
N LYS A 307 22.01 38.50 30.61
CA LYS A 307 21.07 37.79 31.52
C LYS A 307 21.16 36.26 31.40
N LYS A 308 21.59 35.74 30.24
CA LYS A 308 21.84 34.31 30.02
C LYS A 308 23.02 33.80 30.86
N ILE A 309 24.02 34.67 31.10
CA ILE A 309 25.17 34.38 31.97
C ILE A 309 24.76 34.33 33.45
N ILE A 310 23.86 35.22 33.88
CA ILE A 310 23.38 35.29 35.28
C ILE A 310 22.44 34.12 35.64
N LEU A 311 21.61 33.66 34.70
CA LEU A 311 20.70 32.51 34.91
C LEU A 311 21.41 31.15 35.02
N ASN A 312 22.66 31.06 34.56
CA ASN A 312 23.48 29.85 34.61
C ASN A 312 24.42 29.79 35.82
N MET A 313 24.36 30.75 36.76
CA MET A 313 25.06 30.59 38.04
C MET A 313 24.34 29.51 38.87
N PRO A 314 25.03 28.45 39.32
CA PRO A 314 24.42 27.46 40.20
C PRO A 314 23.99 28.16 41.50
N VAL A 315 22.71 28.01 41.84
CA VAL A 315 22.19 28.42 43.15
C VAL A 315 22.87 27.55 44.21
N ILE A 316 23.75 28.14 45.02
CA ILE A 316 24.31 27.46 46.19
C ILE A 316 23.19 27.36 47.22
N ILE A 317 22.58 26.19 47.33
CA ILE A 317 21.66 25.88 48.43
C ILE A 317 22.56 25.53 49.63
N VAL A 318 22.69 26.45 50.57
CA VAL A 318 23.26 26.14 51.89
C VAL A 318 22.18 25.39 52.65
N THR A 319 22.29 24.07 52.71
CA THR A 319 21.49 23.27 53.64
C THR A 319 22.06 23.48 55.03
N GLU A 320 21.33 24.19 55.89
CA GLU A 320 21.55 24.13 57.33
C GLU A 320 21.33 22.67 57.77
N GLN A 321 22.40 22.01 58.20
CA GLN A 321 22.31 20.73 58.89
C GLN A 321 21.65 20.99 60.24
N SER A 322 20.35 20.73 60.35
CA SER A 322 19.68 20.63 61.64
C SER A 322 20.01 19.26 62.24
N ASP A 323 21.01 19.23 63.10
CA ASP A 323 21.17 18.16 64.09
C ASP A 323 19.97 18.24 65.04
N THR A 324 19.01 17.34 64.87
CA THR A 324 17.97 17.09 65.86
C THR A 324 18.06 15.63 66.28
N GLU A 325 18.82 15.41 67.36
CA GLU A 325 18.81 14.17 68.13
C GLU A 325 17.39 13.86 68.63
N PRO A 326 16.97 12.58 68.68
CA PRO A 326 15.71 12.20 69.30
C PRO A 326 15.95 11.86 70.79
N GLU A 327 15.57 12.74 71.71
CA GLU A 327 15.26 12.32 73.09
C GLU A 327 13.98 11.48 73.08
N PRO A 328 13.95 10.36 73.83
CA PRO A 328 13.00 10.36 74.94
C PRO A 328 13.46 9.53 76.17
N LYS A 329 13.18 10.06 77.37
CA LYS A 329 12.33 9.50 78.44
C LYS A 329 12.83 9.92 79.83
N GLU A 330 12.05 10.78 80.48
CA GLU A 330 12.02 10.85 81.95
C GLU A 330 11.45 9.54 82.50
N ALA A 331 12.18 8.94 83.43
CA ALA A 331 11.67 7.94 84.35
C ALA A 331 11.91 8.48 85.77
N ASP A 332 10.82 8.52 86.54
CA ASP A 332 10.77 8.85 87.96
C ASP A 332 11.85 8.16 88.78
N VAL A 333 12.59 8.94 89.59
CA VAL A 333 13.15 8.47 90.86
C VAL A 333 13.00 9.57 91.92
N LEU A 334 12.03 9.35 92.79
CA LEU A 334 11.95 9.67 94.22
C LEU A 334 13.15 10.43 94.84
N LEU A 335 12.90 11.66 95.33
CA LEU A 335 12.93 12.03 96.76
C LEU A 335 12.53 13.50 96.97
#